data_AF-A0A8J3MHW4-F1
#
_entry.id   AF-A0A8J3MHW4-F1
#
_cell.length_a   1.000
_cell.length_b   1.000
_cell.length_c   1.000
_cell.angle_alpha   90.00
_cell.angle_beta   90.00
_cell.angle_gamma   90.00
#
_symmetry.space_group_name_H-M   'P 1'
#
loop_
_entity.id
_entity.type
_entity.pdbx_description
1 polymer ?
#
loop_
_entity_poly.entity_id
_entity_poly.type
_entity_poly.pdbx_seq_one_letter_code
_entity_poly.pdbx_strand_id
1 'polypeptide(L)' 'MESTILSLNNVFYHWGCIIVGPGYTDDSVYASGGNPYGTSWASGTQGNKPDAAATAAARYQGRRLAIIAGRLLD' A
#
# COMPACT_ATOMS: atom_id res chain seq x y z
N MET A 1 -2.77 -5.78 10.44
CA MET A 1 -1.90 -5.28 9.35
C MET A 1 -2.14 -3.80 9.09
N GLU A 2 -3.40 -3.38 8.99
CA GLU A 2 -3.78 -1.96 8.97
C GLU A 2 -3.09 -1.12 10.06
N SER A 3 -3.16 -1.56 11.33
CA SER A 3 -2.47 -0.89 12.45
C SER A 3 -0.95 -0.82 12.28
N THR A 4 -0.33 -1.81 11.66
CA THR A 4 1.12 -1.81 11.37
C THR A 4 1.46 -0.67 10.41
N ILE A 5 0.68 -0.49 9.34
CA ILE A 5 0.87 0.60 8.39
C ILE A 5 0.60 1.96 9.06
N LEU A 6 -0.44 2.07 9.87
CA LEU A 6 -0.72 3.28 10.64
C LEU A 6 0.43 3.63 11.61
N SER A 7 1.04 2.64 12.26
CA SER A 7 2.21 2.88 13.12
C SER A 7 3.44 3.35 12.35
N LEU A 8 3.66 2.84 11.13
CA LEU A 8 4.73 3.31 10.23
C LEU A 8 4.48 4.75 9.80
N ASN A 9 3.22 5.11 9.51
CA ASN A 9 2.87 6.47 9.15
C ASN A 9 3.26 7.49 10.24
N ASN A 10 3.14 7.15 11.53
CA ASN A 10 3.61 8.02 12.62
C ASN A 10 5.10 8.37 12.50
N VAL A 11 5.94 7.39 12.15
CA VAL A 11 7.38 7.60 11.93
C VAL A 11 7.60 8.49 10.70
N PHE A 12 6.92 8.20 9.60
CA PHE A 12 7.04 8.98 8.36
C PHE A 12 6.54 10.42 8.51
N TYR A 13 5.48 10.65 9.30
CA TYR A 13 5.05 12.00 9.65
C TYR A 13 6.16 12.76 10.39
N HIS A 14 6.83 12.10 11.34
CA HIS A 14 7.92 12.74 12.09
C HIS A 14 9.12 13.10 11.20
N TRP A 15 9.35 12.35 10.12
CA TRP A 15 10.39 12.65 9.13
C TRP A 15 9.98 13.71 8.11
N GLY A 16 8.76 14.24 8.18
CA GLY A 16 8.24 15.20 7.20
C GLY A 16 7.93 14.56 5.85
N CYS A 17 7.70 13.25 5.79
CA CYS A 17 7.36 12.57 4.55
C CYS A 17 5.95 12.92 4.07
N ILE A 18 5.75 12.87 2.75
CA ILE A 18 4.43 12.87 2.12
C ILE A 18 3.94 11.42 2.03
N ILE A 19 2.76 11.14 2.62
CA ILE A 19 2.18 9.80 2.61
C ILE A 19 1.30 9.61 1.36
N VAL A 20 1.63 8.59 0.58
CA VAL A 20 0.94 8.24 -0.67
C VAL A 20 0.37 6.82 -0.57
N GLY A 21 -0.75 6.67 0.15
CA GLY A 21 -1.47 5.40 0.24
C GLY A 21 -2.17 5.02 -1.07
N PRO A 22 -2.57 3.74 -1.26
CA PRO A 22 -3.36 3.35 -2.44
C PRO A 22 -4.76 3.95 -2.44
N GLY A 23 -5.35 4.23 -1.26
CA GLY A 23 -6.76 4.61 -1.17
C GLY A 23 -7.68 3.56 -1.79
N TYR A 24 -8.87 3.97 -2.22
CA TYR A 24 -9.77 3.13 -3.02
C TYR A 24 -9.82 3.62 -4.47
N THR A 25 -8.66 3.89 -5.05
CA THR A 25 -8.55 4.54 -6.37
C THR A 25 -8.29 3.58 -7.53
N ASP A 26 -8.40 2.27 -7.30
CA ASP A 26 -8.29 1.20 -8.30
C ASP A 26 -8.98 -0.09 -7.79
N ASP A 27 -9.62 -0.82 -8.70
CA ASP A 27 -10.38 -2.04 -8.39
C ASP A 27 -9.51 -3.13 -7.75
N SER A 28 -8.20 -3.15 -8.04
CA SER A 28 -7.27 -4.11 -7.43
C SER A 28 -7.19 -3.98 -5.92
N VAL A 29 -7.39 -2.77 -5.37
CA VAL A 29 -7.37 -2.56 -3.91
C VAL A 29 -8.57 -3.24 -3.26
N TYR A 30 -9.75 -3.14 -3.87
CA TYR A 30 -10.95 -3.84 -3.41
C TYR A 30 -10.77 -5.36 -3.52
N ALA A 31 -10.25 -5.81 -4.66
CA ALA A 31 -10.01 -7.23 -4.92
C ALA A 31 -9.00 -7.85 -3.93
N SER A 32 -8.04 -7.08 -3.41
CA SER A 32 -7.07 -7.54 -2.41
C SER A 32 -7.55 -7.40 -0.96
N GLY A 33 -8.85 -7.20 -0.72
CA GLY A 33 -9.43 -7.09 0.62
C GLY A 33 -9.63 -5.66 1.14
N GLY A 34 -9.38 -4.63 0.33
CA GLY A 34 -9.83 -3.26 0.60
C GLY A 34 -9.10 -2.55 1.73
N ASN A 35 -7.76 -2.47 1.67
CA ASN A 35 -6.98 -1.69 2.64
C ASN A 35 -6.52 -0.36 2.03
N PRO A 36 -7.13 0.79 2.41
CA PRO A 36 -6.79 2.08 1.81
C PRO A 36 -5.44 2.63 2.27
N TYR A 37 -4.91 2.14 3.39
CA TYR A 37 -3.64 2.58 3.97
C TYR A 37 -2.43 1.97 3.25
N GLY A 38 -2.59 0.75 2.73
CA GLY A 38 -1.56 0.03 1.98
C GLY A 38 -1.91 -1.44 1.78
N THR A 39 -1.37 -2.06 0.75
CA THR A 39 -1.58 -3.48 0.42
C THR A 39 -1.07 -4.36 1.56
N SER A 40 -1.87 -5.35 1.94
CA SER A 40 -1.54 -6.30 3.01
C SER A 40 -1.90 -7.73 2.61
N TRP A 41 -1.15 -8.72 3.12
CA TRP A 41 -1.37 -10.14 2.81
C TRP A 41 -1.24 -11.00 4.07
N ALA A 42 -2.28 -11.78 4.37
CA ALA A 42 -2.23 -12.76 5.45
C ALA A 42 -1.54 -14.04 4.97
N SER A 43 -0.27 -14.22 5.29
CA SER A 43 0.50 -15.40 4.90
C SER A 43 0.09 -16.69 5.63
N GLY A 44 -0.66 -16.58 6.72
CA GLY A 44 -1.00 -17.72 7.58
C GLY A 44 0.24 -18.33 8.26
N THR A 45 0.03 -19.43 8.99
CA THR A 45 1.10 -20.10 9.76
C THR A 45 2.18 -20.73 8.89
N GLN A 46 1.84 -21.11 7.66
CA GLN A 46 2.74 -21.78 6.72
C GLN A 46 3.48 -20.82 5.78
N GLY A 47 3.31 -19.50 5.93
CA GLY A 47 4.05 -18.53 5.12
C GLY A 47 3.64 -18.51 3.65
N ASN A 48 2.36 -18.64 3.35
CA ASN A 48 1.83 -18.63 1.99
C ASN A 48 2.22 -17.34 1.24
N LYS A 49 2.58 -17.48 -0.02
CA LYS A 49 2.91 -16.36 -0.90
C LYS A 49 1.66 -15.52 -1.20
N PRO A 50 1.82 -14.21 -1.47
CA PRO A 50 0.74 -13.36 -1.95
C PRO A 50 0.07 -13.95 -3.19
N ASP A 51 -1.26 -13.87 -3.24
CA ASP A 51 -2.03 -14.26 -4.41
C ASP A 51 -1.97 -13.19 -5.52
N ALA A 52 -2.68 -13.45 -6.62
CA ALA A 52 -2.72 -12.55 -7.76
C ALA A 52 -3.36 -11.20 -7.43
N ALA A 53 -4.38 -11.17 -6.57
CA ALA A 53 -5.08 -9.95 -6.17
C ALA A 53 -4.18 -9.04 -5.32
N ALA A 54 -3.53 -9.60 -4.29
CA ALA A 54 -2.56 -8.90 -3.47
C ALA A 54 -1.36 -8.42 -4.30
N THR A 55 -0.88 -9.22 -5.25
CA THR A 55 0.21 -8.82 -6.16
C THR A 55 -0.21 -7.67 -7.07
N ALA A 56 -1.44 -7.68 -7.58
CA ALA A 56 -1.98 -6.59 -8.41
C ALA A 56 -2.09 -5.28 -7.61
N ALA A 57 -2.65 -5.33 -6.41
CA ALA A 57 -2.75 -4.16 -5.52
C ALA A 57 -1.37 -3.61 -5.14
N ALA A 58 -0.38 -4.48 -4.86
CA ALA A 58 0.97 -4.06 -4.55
C ALA A 58 1.65 -3.35 -5.74
N ARG A 59 1.45 -3.86 -6.97
CA ARG A 59 1.93 -3.22 -8.20
C ARG A 59 1.25 -1.86 -8.42
N TYR A 60 -0.05 -1.79 -8.19
CA TYR A 60 -0.80 -0.54 -8.26
C TYR A 60 -0.27 0.51 -7.28
N GLN A 61 -0.10 0.13 -6.00
CA GLN A 61 0.45 1.01 -4.98
C GLN A 61 1.84 1.54 -5.35
N GLY A 62 2.73 0.65 -5.82
CA GLY A 62 4.07 1.05 -6.28
C GLY A 62 4.03 2.01 -7.47
N ARG A 63 3.17 1.74 -8.46
CA ARG A 63 2.96 2.64 -9.62
C ARG A 63 2.44 4.00 -9.19
N ARG A 64 1.42 4.04 -8.31
CA ARG A 64 0.84 5.28 -7.79
C ARG A 64 1.89 6.12 -7.06
N LEU A 65 2.68 5.49 -6.20
CA LEU A 65 3.79 6.16 -5.51
C LEU A 65 4.78 6.78 -6.49
N ALA A 66 5.24 6.01 -7.49
CA ALA A 66 6.21 6.49 -8.48
C ALA A 66 5.67 7.67 -9.30
N ILE A 67 4.40 7.63 -9.70
CA ILE A 67 3.76 8.73 -10.44
C ILE A 67 3.69 10.00 -9.60
N ILE A 68 3.25 9.90 -8.33
CA ILE A 68 3.15 11.08 -7.45
C ILE A 68 4.54 11.64 -7.14
N ALA A 69 5.52 10.79 -6.86
CA ALA A 69 6.90 11.22 -6.64
C ALA A 69 7.46 11.95 -7.87
N GLY A 70 7.24 11.42 -9.08
CA GLY A 70 7.65 12.08 -10.33
C GLY A 70 7.06 13.48 -10.49
N ARG A 71 5.77 13.65 -10.18
CA ARG A 71 5.08 14.96 -10.24
C ARG A 71 5.55 15.99 -9.21
N LEU A 72 6.27 15.56 -8.17
CA LEU A 72 6.82 16.46 -7.14
C LEU A 72 8.27 16.89 -7.45
N LEU A 73 8.91 16.26 -8.44
CA LEU A 73 10.25 16.64 -8.90
C LEU A 73 10.21 17.77 -9.94
N ASP A 74 9.08 17.93 -10.62
CA ASP A 74 8.79 19.00 -11.57
C ASP A 74 8.34 20.28 -10.83
#